data_AF-A0A949YXH3-F1
#
_entry.id   AF-A0A949YXH3-F1
#
_cell.length_a   1.000
_cell.length_b   1.000
_cell.length_c   1.000
_cell.angle_alpha   90.00
_cell.angle_beta   90.00
_cell.angle_gamma   90.00
#
_symmetry.space_group_name_H-M   'P 1'
#
loop_
_entity.id
_entity.type
_entity.pdbx_description
1 polymer ?
#
loop_
_entity_poly.entity_id
_entity_poly.type
_entity_poly.pdbx_seq_one_letter_code
_entity_poly.pdbx_strand_id
1 'polypeptide(L)'
;MVAHLASFPKMFAGFAIVVIALTVAAAHAFVITPDGENGLHVETPSALYASSTKGLTKVLETGKRVPAGGEIADLGNPALAPDGTLVFGALVNNAGKLEWRLLEVDPNSPPPVHLKEALSGATLTTQYRPVFPADPRVSIAGDGAIEFVASDQFGRAALFRFADNHLDCLLRSGAMTTGGRLITNLGYGSVQVSADGWAVLRATMATDSQAARKRETRNAILLVAPGQGVSEVAVEGENAPDNQRYGADFPARRPSRL
;
A
#
# COMPACT_ATOMS: atom_id res chain seq x y z
N MET A 1 -63.30 -11.90 -46.95
CA MET A 1 -62.53 -13.14 -47.14
C MET A 1 -61.37 -13.10 -46.15
N VAL A 2 -61.31 -14.10 -45.28
CA VAL A 2 -60.48 -14.19 -44.07
C VAL A 2 -59.00 -14.33 -44.44
N ALA A 3 -58.10 -13.58 -43.80
CA ALA A 3 -56.66 -13.87 -43.82
C ALA A 3 -56.16 -14.01 -42.38
N HIS A 4 -55.61 -15.20 -42.14
CA HIS A 4 -55.20 -15.76 -40.86
C HIS A 4 -54.06 -14.99 -40.17
N LEU A 5 -54.18 -14.90 -38.84
CA LEU A 5 -53.05 -14.70 -37.92
C LEU A 5 -52.01 -15.82 -38.10
N ALA A 6 -50.73 -15.44 -38.19
CA ALA A 6 -49.61 -16.32 -37.88
C ALA A 6 -48.89 -15.78 -36.64
N SER A 7 -49.05 -16.51 -35.53
CA SER A 7 -48.35 -16.30 -34.27
C SER A 7 -46.92 -16.82 -34.36
N PHE A 8 -45.94 -15.97 -34.03
CA PHE A 8 -44.56 -16.42 -33.81
C PHE A 8 -44.38 -16.85 -32.34
N PRO A 9 -43.86 -18.05 -32.06
CA PRO A 9 -43.53 -18.44 -30.69
C PRO A 9 -42.24 -17.73 -30.24
N LYS A 10 -42.32 -17.06 -29.08
CA LYS A 10 -41.17 -16.50 -28.36
C LYS A 10 -40.36 -17.66 -27.77
N MET A 11 -39.23 -18.01 -28.38
CA MET A 11 -38.21 -18.86 -27.76
C MET A 11 -37.32 -18.00 -26.86
N PHE A 12 -37.66 -17.92 -25.58
CA PHE A 12 -36.74 -17.44 -24.56
C PHE A 12 -35.77 -18.57 -24.21
N ALA A 13 -34.58 -18.54 -24.80
CA ALA A 13 -33.46 -19.37 -24.37
C ALA A 13 -32.94 -18.81 -23.03
N GLY A 14 -33.31 -19.46 -21.92
CA GLY A 14 -32.78 -19.16 -20.59
C GLY A 14 -31.31 -19.56 -20.51
N PHE A 15 -30.41 -18.57 -20.61
CA PHE A 15 -29.01 -18.74 -20.24
C PHE A 15 -28.93 -18.86 -18.72
N ALA A 16 -28.78 -20.08 -18.21
CA ALA A 16 -28.39 -20.32 -16.84
C ALA A 16 -26.92 -19.90 -16.67
N ILE A 17 -26.70 -18.71 -16.11
CA ILE A 17 -25.37 -18.26 -15.69
C ILE A 17 -24.98 -19.09 -14.46
N VAL A 18 -24.16 -20.12 -14.67
CA VAL A 18 -23.50 -20.85 -13.59
C VAL A 18 -22.40 -19.95 -13.05
N VAL A 19 -22.66 -19.25 -11.94
CA VAL A 19 -21.65 -18.53 -11.17
C VAL A 19 -20.80 -19.59 -10.45
N ILE A 20 -19.73 -20.04 -11.10
CA ILE A 20 -18.69 -20.84 -10.44
C ILE A 20 -17.97 -19.89 -9.49
N ALA A 21 -18.34 -19.92 -8.21
CA ALA A 21 -17.58 -19.29 -7.15
C ALA A 21 -16.25 -20.03 -7.00
N LEU A 22 -15.25 -19.64 -7.80
CA LEU A 22 -13.85 -20.00 -7.58
C LEU A 22 -13.44 -19.40 -6.23
N THR A 23 -13.41 -20.24 -5.20
CA THR A 23 -12.78 -19.89 -3.93
C THR A 23 -11.28 -19.77 -4.19
N VAL A 24 -10.81 -18.55 -4.47
CA VAL A 24 -9.40 -18.26 -4.65
C VAL A 24 -8.74 -18.55 -3.30
N ALA A 25 -7.88 -19.55 -3.24
CA ALA A 25 -7.14 -19.86 -2.02
C ALA A 25 -6.29 -18.63 -1.66
N ALA A 26 -6.50 -18.08 -0.46
CA ALA A 26 -5.80 -16.89 -0.02
C ALA A 26 -4.31 -17.22 0.21
N ALA A 27 -3.45 -16.63 -0.62
CA ALA A 27 -2.01 -16.64 -0.40
C ALA A 27 -1.64 -15.47 0.53
N HIS A 28 -0.65 -15.68 1.39
CA HIS A 28 -0.25 -14.70 2.40
C HIS A 28 1.27 -14.63 2.52
N ALA A 29 1.80 -13.47 2.92
CA ALA A 29 3.22 -13.30 3.23
C ALA A 29 3.41 -12.53 4.53
N PHE A 30 4.46 -12.87 5.26
CA PHE A 30 4.77 -12.27 6.55
C PHE A 30 6.24 -12.46 6.90
N VAL A 31 6.75 -11.60 7.77
CA VAL A 31 8.11 -11.68 8.32
C VAL A 31 8.04 -12.23 9.73
N ILE A 32 8.93 -13.17 10.06
CA ILE A 32 9.14 -13.66 11.42
C ILE A 32 10.47 -13.12 11.91
N THR A 33 10.42 -12.36 13.01
CA THR A 33 11.59 -11.91 13.77
C THR A 33 11.55 -12.61 15.13
N PRO A 34 12.39 -13.63 15.36
CA PRO A 34 12.42 -14.33 16.63
C PRO A 34 13.17 -13.50 17.69
N ASP A 35 12.44 -12.94 18.65
CA ASP A 35 13.02 -12.25 19.81
C ASP A 35 13.22 -13.23 20.96
N GLY A 36 14.48 -13.45 21.35
CA GLY A 36 14.88 -14.38 22.40
C GLY A 36 14.83 -13.79 23.80
N GLU A 37 13.66 -13.37 24.30
CA GLU A 37 13.57 -12.78 25.65
C GLU A 37 13.76 -13.79 26.81
N ASN A 38 13.74 -15.12 26.55
CA ASN A 38 13.69 -16.14 27.61
C ASN A 38 14.79 -17.21 27.60
N GLY A 39 16.05 -16.84 27.29
CA GLY A 39 17.21 -17.59 27.79
C GLY A 39 17.85 -18.64 26.86
N LEU A 40 17.50 -18.68 25.58
CA LEU A 40 18.37 -19.25 24.55
C LEU A 40 18.48 -18.22 23.43
N HIS A 41 19.53 -17.40 23.47
CA HIS A 41 19.85 -16.43 22.41
C HIS A 41 20.33 -17.20 21.17
N VAL A 42 19.38 -17.81 20.46
CA VAL A 42 19.63 -18.32 19.12
C VAL A 42 19.41 -17.13 18.20
N GLU A 43 20.51 -16.52 17.74
CA GLU A 43 20.49 -15.49 16.69
C GLU A 43 19.95 -16.11 15.40
N THR A 44 18.63 -16.23 15.33
CA THR A 44 17.95 -16.69 14.13
C THR A 44 17.66 -15.45 13.31
N PRO A 45 18.15 -15.37 12.06
CA PRO A 45 17.91 -14.21 11.22
C PRO A 45 16.42 -14.04 10.97
N SER A 46 15.95 -12.78 10.92
CA SER A 46 14.60 -12.48 10.46
C SER A 46 14.40 -13.03 9.06
N ALA A 47 13.27 -13.67 8.81
CA ALA A 47 13.00 -14.33 7.54
C ALA A 47 11.61 -13.98 6.99
N LEU A 48 11.57 -13.82 5.67
CA LEU A 48 10.35 -13.61 4.90
C LEU A 48 9.80 -14.97 4.48
N TYR A 49 8.52 -15.20 4.79
CA TYR A 49 7.81 -16.41 4.43
C TYR A 49 6.62 -16.09 3.53
N ALA A 50 6.33 -17.03 2.63
CA ALA A 50 5.13 -17.07 1.81
C ALA A 50 4.32 -18.32 2.16
N SER A 51 3.02 -18.17 2.32
CA SER A 51 2.07 -19.26 2.55
C SER A 51 1.18 -19.43 1.33
N SER A 52 1.05 -20.66 0.86
CA SER A 52 0.20 -21.05 -0.27
C SER A 52 -0.51 -22.36 0.03
N THR A 53 -1.32 -22.87 -0.92
CA THR A 53 -1.93 -24.20 -0.83
C THR A 53 -0.91 -25.34 -0.74
N LYS A 54 0.35 -25.10 -1.14
CA LYS A 54 1.47 -26.06 -1.03
C LYS A 54 2.14 -26.04 0.35
N GLY A 55 1.72 -25.12 1.23
CA GLY A 55 2.30 -24.93 2.55
C GLY A 55 3.12 -23.63 2.67
N LEU A 56 3.87 -23.54 3.76
CA LEU A 56 4.72 -22.42 4.11
C LEU A 56 6.11 -22.58 3.50
N THR A 57 6.61 -21.55 2.82
CA THR A 57 7.93 -21.53 2.18
C THR A 57 8.73 -20.34 2.70
N LYS A 58 9.97 -20.60 3.14
CA LYS A 58 10.93 -19.52 3.43
C LYS A 58 11.45 -18.95 2.11
N VAL A 59 11.21 -17.67 1.88
CA VAL A 59 11.58 -16.98 0.64
C VAL A 59 13.01 -16.44 0.73
N LEU A 60 13.31 -15.73 1.82
CA LEU A 60 14.63 -15.15 2.09
C LEU A 60 14.79 -14.82 3.59
N GLU A 61 15.99 -14.43 3.98
CA GLU A 61 16.34 -14.06 5.36
C GLU A 61 17.33 -12.88 5.38
N THR A 62 17.52 -12.24 6.53
CA THR A 62 18.58 -11.24 6.70
C THR A 62 19.97 -11.86 6.48
N GLY A 63 20.94 -11.04 6.09
CA GLY A 63 22.27 -11.46 5.64
C GLY A 63 22.32 -11.90 4.16
N LYS A 64 21.19 -12.03 3.46
CA LYS A 64 21.21 -12.28 2.01
C LYS A 64 21.74 -11.06 1.25
N ARG A 65 22.53 -11.32 0.20
CA ARG A 65 23.06 -10.28 -0.68
C ARG A 65 22.00 -9.78 -1.65
N VAL A 66 22.02 -8.48 -1.94
CA VAL A 66 21.13 -7.85 -2.92
C VAL A 66 21.86 -7.59 -4.26
N PRO A 67 21.15 -7.54 -5.41
CA PRO A 67 21.78 -7.41 -6.74
C PRO A 67 22.68 -6.18 -6.93
N ALA A 68 22.39 -5.08 -6.23
CA ALA A 68 23.16 -3.84 -6.29
C ALA A 68 24.24 -3.73 -5.19
N GLY A 69 24.59 -4.85 -4.57
CA GLY A 69 25.59 -4.94 -3.50
C GLY A 69 25.04 -4.61 -2.11
N GLY A 70 25.74 -5.11 -1.09
CA GLY A 70 25.29 -5.07 0.29
C GLY A 70 24.49 -6.30 0.69
N GLU A 71 24.09 -6.32 1.96
CA GLU A 71 23.35 -7.41 2.60
C GLU A 71 22.10 -6.87 3.29
N ILE A 72 21.03 -7.66 3.30
CA ILE A 72 19.78 -7.32 3.99
C ILE A 72 20.04 -7.32 5.50
N ALA A 73 19.97 -6.15 6.12
CA ALA A 73 20.08 -5.98 7.57
C ALA A 73 18.72 -6.13 8.27
N ASP A 74 17.62 -5.73 7.60
CA ASP A 74 16.26 -5.83 8.14
C ASP A 74 15.22 -5.98 7.01
N LEU A 75 14.07 -6.56 7.36
CA LEU A 75 12.95 -6.84 6.46
C LEU A 75 11.72 -6.06 6.90
N GLY A 76 11.21 -5.20 6.02
CA GLY A 76 9.96 -4.49 6.20
C GLY A 76 8.73 -5.35 5.91
N ASN A 77 7.56 -4.75 6.03
CA ASN A 77 6.30 -5.46 5.80
C ASN A 77 6.14 -5.83 4.30
N PRO A 78 5.93 -7.11 3.96
CA PRO A 78 5.70 -7.51 2.59
C PRO A 78 4.26 -7.28 2.15
N ALA A 79 4.09 -7.05 0.85
CA ALA A 79 2.82 -7.12 0.17
C ALA A 79 2.88 -8.14 -0.97
N LEU A 80 1.77 -8.83 -1.19
CA LEU A 80 1.63 -9.86 -2.21
C LEU A 80 0.89 -9.29 -3.41
N ALA A 81 1.50 -9.37 -4.59
CA ALA A 81 0.90 -8.98 -5.85
C ALA A 81 0.00 -10.09 -6.44
N PRO A 82 -0.93 -9.75 -7.34
CA PRO A 82 -1.86 -10.72 -7.94
C PRO A 82 -1.20 -11.89 -8.67
N ASP A 83 0.00 -11.69 -9.21
CA ASP A 83 0.81 -12.70 -9.90
C ASP A 83 1.58 -13.63 -8.94
N GLY A 84 1.49 -13.38 -7.62
CA GLY A 84 2.20 -14.14 -6.59
C GLY A 84 3.56 -13.54 -6.19
N THR A 85 3.98 -12.47 -6.85
CA THR A 85 5.23 -11.77 -6.54
C THR A 85 5.13 -11.05 -5.20
N LEU A 86 6.20 -11.07 -4.40
CA LEU A 86 6.30 -10.33 -3.15
C LEU A 86 7.09 -9.06 -3.34
N VAL A 87 6.53 -7.95 -2.86
CA VAL A 87 7.18 -6.65 -2.82
C VAL A 87 7.33 -6.22 -1.37
N PHE A 88 8.49 -5.71 -0.97
CA PHE A 88 8.75 -5.37 0.42
C PHE A 88 9.85 -4.30 0.54
N GLY A 89 9.81 -3.54 1.64
CA GLY A 89 10.94 -2.72 2.07
C GLY A 89 12.03 -3.59 2.66
N ALA A 90 13.30 -3.28 2.40
CA ALA A 90 14.44 -3.92 3.07
C ALA A 90 15.49 -2.88 3.45
N LEU A 91 15.98 -2.96 4.68
CA LEU A 91 17.14 -2.18 5.10
C LEU A 91 18.39 -2.90 4.60
N VAL A 92 19.16 -2.27 3.73
CA VAL A 92 20.38 -2.84 3.15
C VAL A 92 21.59 -2.17 3.78
N ASN A 93 22.53 -2.98 4.28
CA ASN A 93 23.86 -2.53 4.67
C ASN A 93 24.82 -2.68 3.48
N ASN A 94 25.30 -1.56 2.95
CA ASN A 94 26.32 -1.53 1.92
C ASN A 94 27.55 -0.78 2.43
N ALA A 95 28.61 -1.52 2.76
CA ALA A 95 29.87 -0.97 3.29
C ALA A 95 29.68 -0.03 4.51
N GLY A 96 28.77 -0.40 5.43
CA GLY A 96 28.48 0.37 6.64
C GLY A 96 27.39 1.44 6.47
N LYS A 97 26.93 1.68 5.23
CA LYS A 97 25.79 2.57 4.98
C LYS A 97 24.49 1.77 4.99
N LEU A 98 23.60 2.09 5.93
CA LEU A 98 22.25 1.55 6.01
C LEU A 98 21.28 2.38 5.17
N GLU A 99 20.53 1.73 4.28
CA GLU A 99 19.58 2.39 3.40
C GLU A 99 18.37 1.49 3.13
N TRP A 100 17.16 2.04 3.30
CA TRP A 100 15.94 1.34 2.91
C TRP A 100 15.80 1.31 1.40
N ARG A 101 15.48 0.14 0.86
CA ARG A 101 15.22 -0.10 -0.56
C ARG A 101 13.91 -0.85 -0.73
N LEU A 102 13.35 -0.75 -1.93
CA LEU A 102 12.18 -1.51 -2.32
C LEU A 102 12.61 -2.68 -3.19
N LEU A 103 12.32 -3.89 -2.72
CA LEU A 103 12.74 -5.14 -3.35
C LEU A 103 11.53 -5.97 -3.77
N GLU A 104 11.76 -6.80 -4.78
CA GLU A 104 10.80 -7.72 -5.34
C GLU A 104 11.39 -9.13 -5.38
N VAL A 105 10.56 -10.14 -5.11
CA VAL A 105 10.94 -11.55 -5.20
C VAL A 105 9.75 -12.41 -5.65
N ASP A 106 9.98 -13.27 -6.64
CA ASP A 106 9.04 -14.32 -7.01
C ASP A 106 9.31 -15.59 -6.16
N PRO A 107 8.42 -15.94 -5.21
CA PRO A 107 8.60 -17.12 -4.36
C PRO A 107 8.52 -18.46 -5.13
N ASN A 108 8.03 -18.45 -6.37
CA ASN A 108 7.94 -19.63 -7.22
C ASN A 108 9.15 -19.79 -8.16
N SER A 109 10.04 -18.79 -8.21
CA SER A 109 11.24 -18.86 -9.04
C SER A 109 12.19 -19.98 -8.57
N PRO A 110 12.82 -20.74 -9.49
CA PRO A 110 13.76 -21.78 -9.11
C PRO A 110 14.98 -21.16 -8.42
N PRO A 111 15.59 -21.84 -7.44
CA PRO A 111 16.83 -21.37 -6.84
C PRO A 111 17.95 -21.17 -7.88
N PRO A 112 18.78 -20.12 -7.75
CA PRO A 112 18.72 -19.09 -6.71
C PRO A 112 17.55 -18.13 -6.90
N VAL A 113 16.81 -17.87 -5.81
CA VAL A 113 15.65 -16.96 -5.79
C VAL A 113 16.05 -15.61 -6.37
N HIS A 114 15.31 -15.16 -7.39
CA HIS A 114 15.62 -13.93 -8.12
C HIS A 114 15.10 -12.70 -7.37
N LEU A 115 15.93 -12.16 -6.49
CA LEU A 115 15.72 -10.86 -5.85
C LEU A 115 16.01 -9.74 -6.85
N LYS A 116 15.16 -8.72 -6.93
CA LYS A 116 15.34 -7.53 -7.78
C LYS A 116 14.97 -6.25 -7.03
N GLU A 117 15.47 -5.10 -7.47
CA GLU A 117 14.95 -3.81 -6.99
C GLU A 117 13.63 -3.52 -7.70
N ALA A 118 12.56 -3.30 -6.93
CA ALA A 118 11.19 -3.17 -7.47
C ALA A 118 11.05 -1.96 -8.40
N LEU A 119 11.83 -0.89 -8.17
CA LEU A 119 11.82 0.31 -9.00
C LEU A 119 12.93 0.31 -10.06
N SER A 120 13.60 -0.83 -10.28
CA SER A 120 14.62 -0.92 -11.33
C SER A 120 13.96 -0.81 -12.70
N GLY A 121 14.39 0.17 -13.50
CA GLY A 121 13.77 0.48 -14.80
C GLY A 121 12.67 1.54 -14.75
N ALA A 122 12.36 2.11 -13.57
CA ALA A 122 11.44 3.21 -13.48
C ALA A 122 11.90 4.41 -14.31
N THR A 123 11.02 4.90 -15.18
CA THR A 123 11.19 6.19 -15.85
C THR A 123 10.90 7.28 -14.83
N LEU A 124 11.94 7.69 -14.09
CA LEU A 124 11.82 8.74 -13.10
C LEU A 124 11.76 10.10 -13.81
N THR A 125 10.65 10.82 -13.63
CA THR A 125 10.67 12.26 -13.89
C THR A 125 11.56 12.91 -12.84
N THR A 126 12.41 13.87 -13.24
CA THR A 126 13.37 14.53 -12.34
C THR A 126 12.72 15.25 -11.16
N GLN A 127 11.40 15.43 -11.19
CA GLN A 127 10.63 16.16 -10.19
C GLN A 127 10.22 15.31 -8.99
N TYR A 128 10.24 13.98 -9.09
CA TYR A 128 9.73 13.10 -8.03
C TYR A 128 10.60 11.85 -7.89
N ARG A 129 11.66 11.95 -7.07
CA ARG A 129 12.49 10.82 -6.69
C ARG A 129 12.16 10.39 -5.26
N PRO A 130 11.68 9.16 -5.03
CA PRO A 130 11.40 8.69 -3.68
C PRO A 130 12.71 8.47 -2.91
N VAL A 131 12.66 8.81 -1.63
CA VAL A 131 13.72 8.62 -0.63
C VAL A 131 13.07 7.91 0.55
N PHE A 132 13.68 6.82 1.00
CA PHE A 132 13.16 5.95 2.03
C PHE A 132 13.92 6.16 3.36
N PRO A 133 13.46 7.08 4.24
CA PRO A 133 14.08 7.25 5.56
C PRO A 133 13.73 6.10 6.52
N ALA A 134 12.68 5.33 6.22
CA ALA A 134 12.16 4.20 6.99
C ALA A 134 11.54 3.17 6.04
N ASP A 135 11.01 2.07 6.58
CA ASP A 135 10.24 1.07 5.82
C ASP A 135 9.09 1.75 5.06
N PRO A 136 9.05 1.68 3.70
CA PRO A 136 8.00 2.29 2.90
C PRO A 136 6.61 1.69 3.13
N ARG A 137 6.52 0.46 3.67
CA ARG A 137 5.29 -0.35 3.79
C ARG A 137 4.40 -0.26 2.55
N VAL A 138 4.73 -1.09 1.57
CA VAL A 138 4.02 -1.12 0.29
C VAL A 138 2.60 -1.67 0.42
N SER A 139 1.75 -1.20 -0.49
CA SER A 139 0.47 -1.81 -0.85
C SER A 139 0.48 -2.16 -2.33
N ILE A 140 -0.25 -3.22 -2.71
CA ILE A 140 -0.40 -3.62 -4.10
C ILE A 140 -1.86 -3.42 -4.53
N ALA A 141 -2.06 -2.71 -5.63
CA ALA A 141 -3.37 -2.53 -6.26
C ALA A 141 -3.78 -3.78 -7.08
N GLY A 142 -5.04 -3.84 -7.51
CA GLY A 142 -5.56 -4.99 -8.26
C GLY A 142 -4.92 -5.22 -9.62
N ASP A 143 -4.34 -4.16 -10.21
CA ASP A 143 -3.56 -4.21 -11.46
C ASP A 143 -2.07 -4.50 -11.23
N GLY A 144 -1.66 -4.80 -10.00
CA GLY A 144 -0.26 -5.08 -9.63
C GLY A 144 0.58 -3.83 -9.39
N ALA A 145 0.00 -2.63 -9.49
CA ALA A 145 0.73 -1.40 -9.19
C ALA A 145 1.18 -1.37 -7.73
N ILE A 146 2.41 -0.89 -7.52
CA ILE A 146 3.00 -0.74 -6.19
C ILE A 146 2.73 0.68 -5.71
N GLU A 147 2.08 0.82 -4.57
CA GLU A 147 1.87 2.11 -3.93
C GLU A 147 2.52 2.19 -2.55
N PHE A 148 3.12 3.33 -2.26
CA PHE A 148 3.83 3.55 -1.01
C PHE A 148 3.96 5.03 -0.68
N VAL A 149 4.15 5.32 0.61
CA VAL A 149 4.44 6.68 1.08
C VAL A 149 5.95 6.79 1.35
N ALA A 150 6.60 7.78 0.73
CA ALA A 150 8.02 8.06 0.91
C ALA A 150 8.26 9.58 0.99
N SER A 151 9.47 9.99 1.34
CA SER A 151 9.90 11.37 1.10
C SER A 151 10.23 11.55 -0.37
N ASP A 152 9.99 12.72 -0.95
CA ASP A 152 10.63 13.12 -2.19
C ASP A 152 12.05 13.65 -1.93
N GLN A 153 12.79 13.97 -2.99
CA GLN A 153 14.14 14.51 -2.90
C GLN A 153 14.24 15.88 -2.20
N PHE A 154 13.11 16.53 -1.90
CA PHE A 154 13.03 17.78 -1.15
C PHE A 154 12.55 17.56 0.30
N GLY A 155 12.42 16.30 0.73
CA GLY A 155 12.00 15.93 2.08
C GLY A 155 10.49 16.07 2.33
N ARG A 156 9.67 16.19 1.28
CA ARG A 156 8.21 16.23 1.42
C ARG A 156 7.64 14.83 1.37
N ALA A 157 6.73 14.49 2.28
CA ALA A 157 6.02 13.22 2.22
C ALA A 157 5.11 13.17 0.99
N ALA A 158 5.18 12.09 0.22
CA ALA A 158 4.40 11.87 -0.99
C ALA A 158 3.93 10.41 -1.11
N LEU A 159 2.74 10.24 -1.66
CA LEU A 159 2.20 8.95 -2.10
C LEU A 159 2.66 8.73 -3.55
N PHE A 160 3.42 7.67 -3.74
CA PHE A 160 3.91 7.24 -5.04
C PHE A 160 3.13 6.03 -5.53
N ARG A 161 2.95 5.95 -6.85
CA ARG A 161 2.43 4.78 -7.56
C ARG A 161 3.41 4.37 -8.63
N PHE A 162 3.81 3.11 -8.63
CA PHE A 162 4.66 2.51 -9.64
C PHE A 162 3.88 1.46 -10.42
N ALA A 163 3.69 1.70 -11.72
CA ALA A 163 2.97 0.81 -12.63
C ALA A 163 3.58 0.96 -14.04
N ASP A 164 3.66 -0.11 -14.81
CA ASP A 164 4.12 -0.09 -16.21
C ASP A 164 5.48 0.62 -16.42
N ASN A 165 6.42 0.43 -15.47
CA ASN A 165 7.73 1.12 -15.42
C ASN A 165 7.64 2.66 -15.32
N HIS A 166 6.49 3.19 -14.93
CA HIS A 166 6.26 4.60 -14.68
C HIS A 166 6.07 4.85 -13.19
N LEU A 167 6.70 5.91 -12.66
CA LEU A 167 6.55 6.34 -11.28
C LEU A 167 5.80 7.67 -11.23
N ASP A 168 4.61 7.64 -10.66
CA ASP A 168 3.75 8.80 -10.46
C ASP A 168 3.74 9.26 -9.00
N CYS A 169 3.70 10.58 -8.81
CA CYS A 169 3.43 11.19 -7.51
C CYS A 169 1.95 11.58 -7.45
N LEU A 170 1.14 10.74 -6.80
CA LEU A 170 -0.32 10.92 -6.75
C LEU A 170 -0.72 12.03 -5.79
N LEU A 171 0.00 12.16 -4.68
CA LEU A 171 -0.29 13.12 -3.62
C LEU A 171 1.00 13.51 -2.92
N ARG A 172 1.11 14.76 -2.45
CA ARG A 172 2.23 15.25 -1.66
C ARG A 172 1.80 16.21 -0.58
N SER A 173 2.61 16.34 0.48
CA SER A 173 2.46 17.44 1.42
C SER A 173 2.63 18.79 0.69
N GLY A 174 1.85 19.78 1.13
CA GLY A 174 1.67 21.06 0.46
C GLY A 174 0.54 21.10 -0.57
N ALA A 175 -0.06 19.95 -0.94
CA ALA A 175 -1.24 19.93 -1.79
C ALA A 175 -2.51 20.33 -1.02
N MET A 176 -3.50 20.86 -1.74
CA MET A 176 -4.82 21.16 -1.21
C MET A 176 -5.78 20.00 -1.50
N THR A 177 -6.63 19.66 -0.53
CA THR A 177 -7.76 18.76 -0.73
C THR A 177 -8.86 19.43 -1.55
N THR A 178 -9.83 18.64 -2.03
CA THR A 178 -11.06 19.15 -2.66
C THR A 178 -11.89 20.02 -1.71
N GLY A 179 -11.79 19.77 -0.40
CA GLY A 179 -12.37 20.60 0.67
C GLY A 179 -11.58 21.88 0.98
N GLY A 180 -10.47 22.14 0.27
CA GLY A 180 -9.69 23.37 0.44
C GLY A 180 -8.80 23.38 1.68
N ARG A 181 -8.43 22.23 2.25
CA ARG A 181 -7.47 22.14 3.36
C ARG A 181 -6.08 21.77 2.86
N LEU A 182 -5.05 22.27 3.53
CA LEU A 182 -3.66 22.04 3.19
C LEU A 182 -3.16 20.75 3.85
N ILE A 183 -2.61 19.83 3.08
CA ILE A 183 -1.96 18.62 3.60
C ILE A 183 -0.58 18.98 4.13
N THR A 184 -0.34 18.83 5.43
CA THR A 184 0.95 19.15 6.04
C THR A 184 1.86 17.93 6.18
N ASN A 185 1.30 16.73 6.29
CA ASN A 185 2.05 15.48 6.34
C ASN A 185 1.21 14.29 5.83
N LEU A 186 1.88 13.27 5.31
CA LEU A 186 1.29 11.95 5.01
C LEU A 186 1.88 10.93 5.98
N GLY A 187 1.06 10.05 6.54
CA GLY A 187 1.52 9.01 7.46
C GLY A 187 2.32 7.94 6.71
N TYR A 188 3.61 7.79 7.03
CA TYR A 188 4.43 6.71 6.50
C TYR A 188 3.80 5.35 6.80
N GLY A 189 3.66 4.55 5.74
CA GLY A 189 3.16 3.20 5.82
C GLY A 189 1.72 3.02 6.29
N SER A 190 0.88 4.02 6.02
CA SER A 190 -0.56 4.00 6.32
C SER A 190 -1.45 3.87 5.08
N VAL A 191 -0.87 3.61 3.91
CA VAL A 191 -1.65 3.47 2.67
C VAL A 191 -2.31 2.09 2.62
N GLN A 192 -3.59 2.06 2.26
CA GLN A 192 -4.33 0.88 1.86
C GLN A 192 -4.91 1.13 0.48
N VAL A 193 -4.78 0.15 -0.41
CA VAL A 193 -5.17 0.30 -1.81
C VAL A 193 -6.21 -0.74 -2.18
N SER A 194 -7.25 -0.28 -2.86
CA SER A 194 -8.30 -1.14 -3.41
C SER A 194 -7.90 -1.74 -4.77
N ALA A 195 -8.65 -2.74 -5.23
CA ALA A 195 -8.43 -3.34 -6.54
C ALA A 195 -8.46 -2.30 -7.68
N ASP A 196 -9.33 -1.30 -7.59
CA ASP A 196 -9.53 -0.25 -8.60
C ASP A 196 -8.54 0.92 -8.46
N GLY A 197 -7.50 0.77 -7.64
CA GLY A 197 -6.46 1.80 -7.47
C GLY A 197 -6.85 2.99 -6.60
N TRP A 198 -7.98 2.94 -5.88
CA TRP A 198 -8.27 3.92 -4.85
C TRP A 198 -7.38 3.68 -3.64
N ALA A 199 -6.76 4.73 -3.14
CA ALA A 199 -5.91 4.69 -1.96
C ALA A 199 -6.56 5.42 -0.79
N VAL A 200 -6.49 4.82 0.39
CA VAL A 200 -6.86 5.41 1.68
C VAL A 200 -5.61 5.53 2.52
N LEU A 201 -5.38 6.70 3.11
CA LEU A 201 -4.22 6.93 3.95
C LEU A 201 -4.48 7.94 5.04
N ARG A 202 -3.72 7.85 6.13
CA ARG A 202 -3.73 8.85 7.19
C ARG A 202 -2.88 10.04 6.78
N ALA A 203 -3.36 11.23 7.12
CA ALA A 203 -2.64 12.48 6.92
C ALA A 203 -2.80 13.41 8.12
N THR A 204 -1.98 14.46 8.12
CA THR A 204 -2.16 15.64 8.96
C THR A 204 -2.42 16.83 8.05
N MET A 205 -3.39 17.66 8.41
CA MET A 205 -3.83 18.80 7.60
C MET A 205 -3.96 20.07 8.42
N ALA A 206 -3.94 21.21 7.75
CA ALA A 206 -4.28 22.52 8.29
C ALA A 206 -5.39 23.17 7.43
N THR A 207 -6.12 24.13 7.97
CA THR A 207 -7.12 24.88 7.19
C THR A 207 -6.49 25.67 6.04
N ASP A 208 -5.28 26.17 6.25
CA ASP A 208 -4.51 26.94 5.28
C ASP A 208 -3.01 26.97 5.66
N SER A 209 -2.20 27.68 4.86
CA SER A 209 -0.76 27.81 5.10
C SER A 209 -0.40 28.57 6.38
N GLN A 210 -1.23 29.50 6.84
CA GLN A 210 -0.98 30.26 8.07
C GLN A 210 -1.22 29.37 9.30
N ALA A 211 -2.31 28.60 9.31
CA ALA A 211 -2.59 27.59 10.33
C ALA A 211 -1.47 26.53 10.39
N ALA A 212 -0.99 26.05 9.23
CA ALA A 212 0.13 25.12 9.18
C ALA A 212 1.41 25.68 9.83
N ARG A 213 1.75 26.96 9.58
CA ARG A 213 2.91 27.62 10.21
C ARG A 213 2.79 27.73 11.72
N LYS A 214 1.56 27.90 12.23
CA LYS A 214 1.27 27.91 13.67
C LYS A 214 1.15 26.51 14.28
N ARG A 215 1.31 25.45 13.48
CA ARG A 215 1.09 24.04 13.86
C ARG A 215 -0.34 23.76 14.33
N GLU A 216 -1.30 24.53 13.82
CA GLU A 216 -2.74 24.32 14.03
C GLU A 216 -3.22 23.24 13.05
N THR A 217 -2.84 21.99 13.35
CA THR A 217 -3.11 20.84 12.47
C THR A 217 -4.07 19.84 13.08
N ARG A 218 -4.72 19.05 12.21
CA ARG A 218 -5.66 18.00 12.57
C ARG A 218 -5.33 16.72 11.83
N ASN A 219 -5.58 15.57 12.44
CA ASN A 219 -5.51 14.30 11.74
C ASN A 219 -6.65 14.18 10.73
N ALA A 220 -6.38 13.52 9.61
CA ALA A 220 -7.38 13.17 8.61
C ALA A 220 -7.17 11.76 8.04
N ILE A 221 -8.25 11.18 7.52
CA ILE A 221 -8.24 10.06 6.58
C ILE A 221 -8.55 10.62 5.20
N LEU A 222 -7.65 10.40 4.25
CA LEU A 222 -7.78 10.87 2.88
C LEU A 222 -8.16 9.71 1.96
N LEU A 223 -8.93 10.04 0.93
CA LEU A 223 -9.23 9.17 -0.20
C LEU A 223 -8.62 9.79 -1.46
N VAL A 224 -7.73 9.03 -2.10
CA VAL A 224 -7.07 9.40 -3.34
C VAL A 224 -7.60 8.48 -4.42
N ALA A 225 -8.30 9.06 -5.39
CA ALA A 225 -8.82 8.34 -6.54
C ALA A 225 -7.99 8.65 -7.79
N PRO A 226 -7.66 7.67 -8.64
CA PRO A 226 -6.91 7.90 -9.86
C PRO A 226 -7.54 8.97 -10.75
N GLY A 227 -6.74 9.98 -11.13
CA GLY A 227 -7.18 11.09 -11.97
C GLY A 227 -8.16 12.07 -11.32
N GLN A 228 -8.44 11.93 -10.02
CA GLN A 228 -9.33 12.83 -9.28
C GLN A 228 -8.56 13.61 -8.20
N GLY A 229 -9.17 14.68 -7.71
CA GLY A 229 -8.66 15.40 -6.54
C GLY A 229 -8.75 14.56 -5.26
N VAL A 230 -8.01 14.97 -4.23
CA VAL A 230 -7.97 14.26 -2.95
C VAL A 230 -9.12 14.70 -2.06
N SER A 231 -9.92 13.73 -1.62
CA SER A 231 -11.08 13.96 -0.77
C SER A 231 -10.82 13.57 0.67
N GLU A 232 -11.49 14.24 1.60
CA GLU A 232 -11.37 13.98 3.03
C GLU A 232 -12.52 13.07 3.44
N VAL A 233 -12.19 11.88 3.96
CA VAL A 233 -13.19 10.91 4.43
C VAL A 233 -13.57 11.18 5.87
N ALA A 234 -12.56 11.53 6.69
CA ALA A 234 -12.74 11.88 8.09
C ALA A 234 -11.69 12.91 8.49
N VAL A 235 -12.10 13.90 9.28
CA VAL A 235 -11.22 14.93 9.83
C VAL A 235 -11.47 15.01 11.33
N GLU A 236 -10.40 15.00 12.11
CA GLU A 236 -10.46 15.14 13.55
C GLU A 236 -11.27 16.37 13.97
N GLY A 237 -12.17 16.19 14.94
CA GLY A 237 -13.05 17.23 15.46
C GLY A 237 -14.28 17.53 14.60
N GLU A 238 -14.40 16.95 13.40
CA GLU A 238 -15.60 17.04 12.57
C GLU A 238 -16.61 15.95 12.91
N ASN A 239 -17.86 16.17 12.49
CA ASN A 239 -18.94 15.22 12.74
C ASN A 239 -18.92 14.11 11.68
N ALA A 240 -18.96 12.87 12.15
CA ALA A 240 -19.21 11.67 11.36
C ALA A 240 -20.69 11.62 10.89
N PRO A 241 -21.05 10.71 9.95
CA PRO A 241 -22.43 10.57 9.48
C PRO A 241 -23.47 10.24 10.57
N ASP A 242 -23.04 9.65 11.69
CA ASP A 242 -23.87 9.38 12.86
C ASP A 242 -23.93 10.56 13.86
N ASN A 243 -23.41 11.72 13.45
CA ASN A 243 -23.29 12.97 14.23
C ASN A 243 -22.37 12.89 15.46
N GLN A 244 -21.57 11.83 15.59
CA GLN A 244 -20.48 11.77 16.58
C GLN A 244 -19.25 12.52 16.08
N ARG A 245 -18.46 13.11 16.98
CA ARG A 245 -17.20 13.77 16.59
C ARG A 245 -16.06 12.77 16.47
N TYR A 246 -15.29 12.87 15.38
CA TYR A 246 -14.04 12.11 15.22
C TYR A 246 -13.01 12.56 16.24
N GLY A 247 -12.44 11.60 17.00
CA GLY A 247 -11.26 11.82 17.83
C GLY A 247 -9.95 11.77 17.03
N ALA A 248 -8.83 12.02 17.71
CA ALA A 248 -7.49 12.02 17.11
C ALA A 248 -7.07 10.66 16.50
N ASP A 249 -7.62 9.56 17.02
CA ASP A 249 -7.37 8.19 16.54
C ASP A 249 -8.48 7.66 15.62
N PHE A 250 -9.47 8.51 15.30
CA PHE A 250 -10.69 8.15 14.56
C PHE A 250 -11.69 7.15 15.19
N PRO A 251 -11.67 6.73 16.48
CA PRO A 251 -12.87 6.21 17.10
C PRO A 251 -13.82 7.37 17.39
N ALA A 252 -15.13 7.16 17.18
CA ALA A 252 -16.14 8.06 17.69
C ALA A 252 -15.97 8.19 19.21
N ARG A 253 -15.83 9.41 19.73
CA ARG A 253 -15.87 9.61 21.18
C ARG A 253 -17.27 9.22 21.66
N ARG A 254 -17.39 8.07 22.32
CA ARG A 254 -18.64 7.76 23.03
C ARG A 254 -18.90 8.88 24.03
N PRO A 255 -20.11 9.45 24.09
CA PRO A 255 -20.44 10.39 25.14
C PRO A 255 -20.24 9.68 26.49
N SER A 256 -19.36 10.21 27.32
CA SER A 256 -19.26 9.81 28.71
C SER A 256 -20.62 10.12 29.36
N ARG A 257 -21.42 9.10 29.65
CA ARG A 257 -22.58 9.27 30.53
C ARG A 257 -22.01 9.64 31.91
N LEU A 258 -22.14 10.91 32.28
CA LEU A 258 -22.06 11.39 33.66
C LEU A 258 -23.45 11.22 34.30
#